data_AF-A0A519GS96-F1
#
_entry.id   AF-A0A519GS96-F1
#
_cell.length_a   1.000
_cell.length_b   1.000
_cell.length_c   1.000
_cell.angle_alpha   90.00
_cell.angle_beta   90.00
_cell.angle_gamma   90.00
#
_symmetry.space_group_name_H-M   'P 1'
#
loop_
_entity.id
_entity.type
_entity.pdbx_description
1 polymer ?
#
loop_
_entity_poly.entity_id
_entity_poly.type
_entity_poly.pdbx_seq_one_letter_code
_entity_poly.pdbx_strand_id
1 'polypeptide(L)'
;VGIGMIRDVLSTGQYGDGTGACQCAAFTASQVELMLARGRARGEPVPEVDTVMDGFVAPLMYRLVFGPAPATAAQAARWITACLAHSAEAAVD
;
A
#
# COMPACT_ATOMS: atom_id res chain seq x y z
N VAL A 1 -17.05 -2.40 -9.35
CA VAL A 1 -16.30 -3.15 -10.40
C VAL A 1 -14.91 -3.56 -9.90
N GLY A 2 -14.01 -2.63 -9.55
CA GLY A 2 -12.61 -2.98 -9.17
C GLY A 2 -12.43 -3.99 -8.03
N ILE A 3 -13.18 -3.86 -6.93
CA ILE A 3 -13.09 -4.80 -5.78
C ILE A 3 -13.56 -6.21 -6.14
N GLY A 4 -14.56 -6.31 -7.03
CA GLY A 4 -15.05 -7.60 -7.53
C GLY A 4 -13.96 -8.34 -8.28
N MET A 5 -13.24 -7.65 -9.18
CA MET A 5 -12.11 -8.24 -9.91
C MET A 5 -10.99 -8.71 -8.98
N ILE A 6 -10.67 -7.96 -7.92
CA ILE A 6 -9.67 -8.38 -6.93
C ILE A 6 -10.11 -9.67 -6.24
N ARG A 7 -11.38 -9.77 -5.83
CA ARG A 7 -11.93 -10.98 -5.21
C ARG A 7 -11.92 -12.17 -6.15
N ASP A 8 -12.23 -11.96 -7.44
CA ASP A 8 -12.18 -13.01 -8.46
C ASP A 8 -10.76 -13.53 -8.65
N VAL A 9 -9.77 -12.64 -8.79
CA VAL A 9 -8.34 -13.00 -8.89
C VAL A 9 -7.91 -13.83 -7.68
N LEU A 10 -8.28 -13.43 -6.47
CA LEU A 10 -7.95 -14.18 -5.25
C LEU A 10 -8.64 -15.55 -5.19
N SER A 11 -9.86 -15.65 -5.72
CA SER A 11 -10.63 -16.91 -5.75
C SER A 11 -10.01 -17.97 -6.67
N THR A 12 -9.12 -17.58 -7.59
CA THR A 12 -8.36 -18.53 -8.44
C THR A 12 -7.31 -19.35 -7.68
N GLY A 13 -6.97 -18.96 -6.45
CA GLY A 13 -5.99 -19.65 -5.62
C GLY A 13 -4.55 -19.57 -6.12
N GLN A 14 -4.26 -18.72 -7.12
CA GLN A 14 -2.93 -18.54 -7.68
C GLN A 14 -2.12 -17.54 -6.85
N TYR A 15 -1.28 -18.05 -5.96
CA TYR A 15 -0.34 -17.28 -5.14
C TYR A 15 1.10 -17.60 -5.55
N GLY A 16 1.97 -16.59 -5.57
CA GLY A 16 3.38 -16.75 -5.95
C GLY A 16 3.77 -15.89 -7.16
N ASP A 17 5.07 -15.85 -7.44
CA ASP A 17 5.63 -14.95 -8.45
C ASP A 17 5.01 -15.17 -9.83
N GLY A 18 4.67 -14.05 -10.50
CA GLY A 18 4.06 -14.06 -11.83
C GLY A 18 2.55 -14.26 -11.87
N THR A 19 1.86 -14.45 -10.74
CA THR A 19 0.38 -14.54 -10.71
C THR A 19 -0.28 -13.17 -10.74
N GLY A 20 -1.59 -13.13 -11.03
CA GLY A 20 -2.37 -11.89 -11.05
C GLY A 20 -2.35 -11.12 -9.71
N ALA A 21 -2.27 -11.83 -8.57
CA ALA A 21 -2.16 -11.20 -7.25
C ALA A 21 -0.78 -10.55 -7.04
N CYS A 22 0.31 -11.19 -7.48
CA CYS A 22 1.63 -10.57 -7.40
C CYS A 22 1.77 -9.39 -8.37
N GLN A 23 1.11 -9.44 -9.53
CA GLN A 23 1.09 -8.31 -10.47
C GLN A 23 0.36 -7.09 -9.91
N CYS A 24 -0.77 -7.25 -9.20
CA CYS A 24 -1.46 -6.10 -8.60
C CYS A 24 -0.65 -5.47 -7.47
N ALA A 25 0.05 -6.28 -6.67
CA ALA A 25 0.98 -5.79 -5.65
C ALA A 25 2.15 -5.02 -6.27
N ALA A 26 2.82 -5.57 -7.30
CA ALA A 26 3.92 -4.93 -8.00
C ALA A 26 3.50 -3.61 -8.67
N PHE A 27 2.33 -3.59 -9.32
CA PHE A 27 1.80 -2.36 -9.91
C PHE A 27 1.52 -1.30 -8.84
N THR A 28 0.92 -1.68 -7.72
CA THR A 28 0.65 -0.74 -6.61
C THR A 28 1.94 -0.17 -6.03
N ALA A 29 2.95 -1.01 -5.81
CA ALA A 29 4.27 -0.59 -5.36
C ALA A 29 4.92 0.42 -6.34
N SER A 30 4.80 0.18 -7.65
CA SER A 30 5.30 1.11 -8.67
C SER A 30 4.63 2.50 -8.60
N GLN A 31 3.33 2.55 -8.32
CA GLN A 31 2.60 3.81 -8.18
C GLN A 31 3.01 4.55 -6.90
N VAL A 32 3.20 3.82 -5.81
CA VAL A 32 3.72 4.36 -4.55
C VAL A 32 5.11 4.95 -4.78
N GLU A 33 6.02 4.21 -5.40
CA GLU A 33 7.39 4.70 -5.69
C GLU A 33 7.36 5.97 -6.54
N LEU A 34 6.48 6.06 -7.54
CA LEU A 34 6.33 7.28 -8.32
C LEU A 34 5.92 8.50 -7.47
N MET A 35 5.05 8.31 -6.48
CA MET A 35 4.65 9.39 -5.56
C MET A 35 5.80 9.78 -4.63
N LEU A 36 6.52 8.80 -4.09
CA LEU A 36 7.65 9.01 -3.19
C LEU A 36 8.81 9.69 -3.92
N ALA A 37 9.14 9.26 -5.13
CA ALA A 37 10.15 9.90 -5.98
C ALA A 37 9.86 11.38 -6.22
N ARG A 38 8.59 11.77 -6.38
CA ARG A 38 8.20 13.19 -6.47
C ARG A 38 8.43 13.94 -5.15
N GLY A 39 8.21 13.31 -4.00
CA GLY A 39 8.53 13.89 -2.69
C GLY A 39 10.03 14.06 -2.50
N ARG A 40 10.84 13.04 -2.84
CA ARG A 40 12.31 13.10 -2.83
C ARG A 40 12.82 14.25 -3.70
N ALA A 41 12.26 14.42 -4.90
CA ALA A 41 12.62 15.52 -5.80
C ALA A 41 12.29 16.91 -5.23
N ARG A 42 11.35 17.03 -4.29
CA ARG A 42 11.05 18.26 -3.56
C ARG A 42 11.87 18.42 -2.27
N GLY A 43 12.71 17.45 -1.91
CA GLY A 43 13.45 17.44 -0.65
C GLY A 43 12.59 17.13 0.56
N GLU A 44 11.41 16.52 0.37
CA GLU A 44 10.54 16.10 1.47
C GLU A 44 11.06 14.78 2.07
N PRO A 45 10.98 14.58 3.40
CA PRO A 45 11.21 13.28 3.99
C PRO A 45 10.10 12.33 3.54
N VAL A 46 10.49 11.22 2.91
CA VAL A 46 9.55 10.21 2.43
C VAL A 46 9.92 8.83 2.97
N PRO A 47 8.94 7.96 3.25
CA PRO A 47 9.19 6.58 3.66
C PRO A 47 9.72 5.74 2.50
N GLU A 48 10.23 4.56 2.84
CA GLU A 48 10.45 3.50 1.84
C GLU A 48 9.13 2.95 1.31
N VAL A 49 9.17 2.40 0.09
CA VAL A 49 7.98 1.83 -0.57
C VAL A 49 7.37 0.74 0.28
N ASP A 50 8.20 -0.16 0.82
CA ASP A 50 7.74 -1.30 1.62
C ASP A 50 7.03 -0.84 2.91
N THR A 51 7.49 0.25 3.53
CA THR A 51 6.82 0.86 4.69
C THR A 51 5.39 1.29 4.35
N VAL A 52 5.17 1.87 3.16
CA VAL A 52 3.82 2.26 2.70
C VAL A 52 2.99 1.04 2.30
N MET A 53 3.61 0.06 1.63
CA MET A 53 2.94 -1.16 1.22
C MET A 53 2.42 -1.94 2.44
N ASP A 54 3.23 -2.12 3.47
CA ASP A 54 2.88 -2.86 4.68
C ASP A 54 2.02 -2.04 5.63
N GLY A 55 2.35 -0.75 5.81
CA GLY A 55 1.69 0.12 6.79
C GLY A 55 0.36 0.71 6.34
N PHE A 56 0.13 0.86 5.02
CA PHE A 56 -1.07 1.50 4.48
C PHE A 56 -1.82 0.63 3.47
N VAL A 57 -1.13 0.08 2.45
CA VAL A 57 -1.79 -0.65 1.36
C VAL A 57 -2.36 -1.98 1.86
N ALA A 58 -1.56 -2.77 2.57
CA ALA A 58 -1.98 -4.06 3.12
C ALA A 58 -3.22 -3.96 4.03
N PRO A 59 -3.28 -3.09 5.06
CA PRO A 59 -4.47 -2.99 5.91
C PRO A 59 -5.70 -2.46 5.18
N LEU A 60 -5.52 -1.57 4.19
CA LEU A 60 -6.61 -1.09 3.34
C LEU A 60 -7.17 -2.23 2.47
N MET A 61 -6.30 -2.99 1.81
CA MET A 61 -6.68 -4.13 0.98
C MET A 61 -7.36 -5.23 1.81
N TYR A 62 -6.81 -5.54 2.99
CA TYR A 62 -7.40 -6.51 3.91
C TYR A 62 -8.84 -6.14 4.26
N ARG A 63 -9.08 -4.89 4.68
CA ARG A 63 -10.42 -4.40 5.03
C ARG A 63 -11.37 -4.42 3.83
N LEU A 64 -10.87 -4.17 2.63
CA LEU A 64 -11.66 -4.12 1.40
C LEU A 64 -12.12 -5.50 0.92
N VAL A 65 -11.22 -6.49 1.02
CA VAL A 65 -11.44 -7.83 0.48
C VAL A 65 -12.10 -8.74 1.52
N PHE A 66 -11.60 -8.71 2.75
CA PHE A 66 -11.95 -9.65 3.82
C PHE A 66 -12.71 -9.00 4.98
N GLY A 67 -12.64 -7.68 5.12
CA GLY A 67 -13.26 -6.97 6.23
C GLY A 67 -14.80 -6.91 6.14
N PRO A 68 -15.50 -6.86 7.28
CA PRO A 68 -16.95 -6.67 7.31
C PRO A 68 -17.36 -5.24 6.90
N ALA A 69 -16.42 -4.29 6.92
CA ALA A 69 -16.60 -2.91 6.48
C ALA A 69 -15.27 -2.36 5.93
N PRO A 70 -15.33 -1.46 4.93
CA PRO A 70 -14.13 -0.81 4.39
C PRO A 70 -13.46 0.08 5.44
N ALA A 71 -12.19 0.38 5.22
CA ALA A 71 -11.46 1.34 6.04
C ALA A 71 -12.12 2.73 5.93
N THR A 72 -12.28 3.40 7.07
CA THR A 72 -12.70 4.81 7.10
C THR A 72 -11.56 5.71 6.62
N ALA A 73 -11.89 6.89 6.08
CA ALA A 73 -10.89 7.90 5.74
C ALA A 73 -10.00 8.27 6.93
N ALA A 74 -10.55 8.32 8.15
CA ALA A 74 -9.79 8.59 9.37
C ALA A 74 -8.77 7.48 9.69
N GLN A 75 -9.12 6.20 9.45
CA GLN A 75 -8.17 5.10 9.62
C GLN A 75 -7.06 5.16 8.56
N ALA A 76 -7.44 5.37 7.30
CA ALA A 76 -6.50 5.50 6.19
C ALA A 76 -5.51 6.65 6.44
N ALA A 77 -6.00 7.82 6.89
CA ALA A 77 -5.17 8.96 7.26
C ALA A 77 -4.19 8.62 8.38
N ARG A 78 -4.63 7.92 9.44
CA ARG A 78 -3.73 7.52 10.53
C ARG A 78 -2.63 6.57 10.07
N TRP A 79 -2.97 5.60 9.20
CA TRP A 79 -1.98 4.65 8.66
C TRP A 79 -0.92 5.36 7.83
N ILE A 80 -1.31 6.25 6.91
CA ILE A 80 -0.31 6.96 6.11
C ILE A 80 0.51 7.94 6.95
N THR A 81 -0.08 8.62 7.93
CA THR A 81 0.68 9.47 8.87
C THR A 81 1.71 8.66 9.65
N ALA A 82 1.37 7.45 10.09
CA ALA A 82 2.33 6.57 10.75
C ALA A 82 3.49 6.18 9.83
N CYS A 83 3.22 5.87 8.55
CA CYS A 83 4.28 5.59 7.57
C CYS A 83 5.22 6.78 7.40
N LEU A 84 4.68 7.99 7.26
CA LEU A 84 5.47 9.21 7.10
C LEU A 84 6.35 9.50 8.33
N ALA A 85 5.86 9.21 9.54
CA ALA A 85 6.62 9.39 10.78
C ALA A 85 7.84 8.44 10.89
N HIS A 86 7.72 7.19 10.42
CA HIS A 86 8.85 6.25 10.43
C HIS A 86 10.02 6.70 9.53
N SER A 87 9.73 7.43 8.45
CA SER A 87 10.78 8.07 7.63
C SER A 87 11.53 9.19 8.35
N ALA A 88 10.89 9.87 9.30
CA ALA A 88 11.54 10.92 10.08
C ALA A 88 12.49 10.34 11.13
N GLU A 89 12.17 9.18 11.69
CA GLU A 89 13.00 8.49 12.68
C GLU A 89 14.25 7.85 12.03
N ALA A 90 14.10 7.24 10.84
CA ALA A 90 15.22 6.69 10.08
C ALA A 90 16.21 7.74 9.51
N ALA A 91 15.84 9.02 9.48
CA ALA A 91 16.69 10.11 9.01
C ALA A 91 17.54 10.77 10.11
N VAL A 92 17.36 10.37 11.37
CA VAL A 92 18.05 10.92 12.55
C VAL A 92 19.25 10.05 12.99
N ASP A 93 19.35 8.82 12.46
CA ASP A 93 20.51 7.91 12.60
C ASP A 93 21.53 8.08 11.46
#